data_AF-A0A7S3T767-F1
#
_entry.id   AF-A0A7S3T767-F1
#
_cell.length_a   1.000
_cell.length_b   1.000
_cell.length_c   1.000
_cell.angle_alpha   90.00
_cell.angle_beta   90.00
_cell.angle_gamma   90.00
#
_symmetry.space_group_name_H-M   'P 1'
#
loop_
_entity.id
_entity.type
_entity.pdbx_description
1 polymer ?
#
loop_
_entity_poly.entity_id
_entity_poly.type
_entity_poly.pdbx_seq_one_letter_code
_entity_poly.pdbx_strand_id
1 'polypeptide(L)'
;VMQGAGNDRFASDCLILKDQHPGALELLRLRKHEIAALIVNPISGFGWKNATTSKLATLTVTAGAGSIEKFRSWLKQVRQVCDECDIPLVYDETWAFHLGPGGAQAMYGVQADMLVLGKSLGGGHACGAVLGPRKLMERRDPARPMRVNFVVGTFKGNPVVMGSMNAVLKWVTSPEAAKEFDGLKDRVAK
;
A
#
# COMPACT_ATOMS: atom_id res chain seq x y z
N VAL A 1 10.39 9.21 -0.27
CA VAL A 1 11.22 8.68 -1.38
C VAL A 1 12.58 8.34 -0.80
N MET A 2 13.05 7.11 -0.95
CA MET A 2 14.37 6.71 -0.44
C MET A 2 15.45 7.44 -1.23
N GLN A 3 16.44 8.03 -0.55
CA GLN A 3 17.61 8.60 -1.21
C GLN A 3 18.42 7.47 -1.88
N GLY A 4 18.82 7.68 -3.13
CA GLY A 4 19.53 6.68 -3.93
C GLY A 4 19.93 7.23 -5.29
N ALA A 5 20.71 6.46 -6.06
CA ALA A 5 21.22 6.86 -7.36
C ALA A 5 20.08 7.29 -8.30
N GLY A 6 20.17 8.51 -8.85
CA GLY A 6 19.21 9.08 -9.79
C GLY A 6 18.12 9.97 -9.17
N ASN A 7 18.19 10.27 -7.87
CA ASN A 7 17.28 11.22 -7.22
C ASN A 7 18.05 12.28 -6.42
N ASP A 8 18.26 13.45 -7.03
CA ASP A 8 19.05 14.56 -6.47
C ASP A 8 18.30 15.39 -5.40
N ARG A 9 17.06 15.00 -5.06
CA ARG A 9 16.26 15.70 -4.05
C ARG A 9 16.70 15.28 -2.64
N PHE A 10 17.14 16.25 -1.84
CA PHE A 10 17.25 16.09 -0.39
C PHE A 10 15.86 15.95 0.22
N ALA A 11 15.64 14.87 0.98
CA ALA A 11 14.35 14.58 1.60
C ALA A 11 14.19 15.36 2.92
N SER A 12 14.10 16.69 2.85
CA SER A 12 13.89 17.56 4.01
C SER A 12 12.44 17.54 4.53
N ASP A 13 11.53 16.98 3.76
CA ASP A 13 10.08 16.92 3.99
C ASP A 13 9.57 15.49 4.22
N CYS A 14 10.47 14.54 4.47
CA CYS A 14 10.13 13.16 4.77
C CYS A 14 10.59 12.80 6.18
N LEU A 15 9.67 12.33 7.02
CA LEU A 15 9.99 11.75 8.31
C LEU A 15 10.07 10.23 8.15
N ILE A 16 11.26 9.67 8.35
CA ILE A 16 11.45 8.21 8.33
C ILE A 16 11.27 7.69 9.75
N LEU A 17 10.21 6.91 9.95
CA LEU A 17 9.85 6.35 11.23
C LEU A 17 10.25 4.88 11.30
N LYS A 18 10.59 4.41 12.50
CA LYS A 18 10.88 3.00 12.74
C LYS A 18 9.56 2.25 12.92
N ASP A 19 9.36 1.21 12.12
CA ASP A 19 8.20 0.31 12.24
C ASP A 19 8.13 -0.32 13.64
N GLN A 20 6.91 -0.45 14.16
CA GLN A 20 6.60 -1.06 15.46
C GLN A 20 7.31 -0.39 16.67
N HIS A 21 7.62 0.91 16.58
CA HIS A 21 8.24 1.67 17.68
C HIS A 21 7.26 2.69 18.27
N PRO A 22 7.00 2.69 19.59
CA PRO A 22 5.99 3.59 20.19
C PRO A 22 6.30 5.08 19.96
N GLY A 23 7.58 5.47 19.98
CA GLY A 23 8.00 6.84 19.68
C GLY A 23 7.63 7.33 18.27
N ALA A 24 7.37 6.43 17.32
CA ALA A 24 6.85 6.82 16.01
C ALA A 24 5.42 7.38 16.12
N LEU A 25 4.56 6.74 16.91
CA LEU A 25 3.18 7.20 17.13
C LEU A 25 3.15 8.51 17.92
N GLU A 26 4.03 8.66 18.89
CA GLU A 26 4.18 9.91 19.65
C GLU A 26 4.60 11.07 18.75
N LEU A 27 5.57 10.83 17.86
CA LEU A 27 6.02 11.85 16.90
C LEU A 27 4.91 12.27 15.93
N LEU A 28 4.07 11.33 15.47
CA LEU A 28 2.89 11.66 14.66
C LEU A 28 1.95 12.60 15.40
N ARG A 29 1.70 12.37 16.70
CA ARG A 29 0.86 13.23 17.53
C ARG A 29 1.48 14.61 17.74
N LEU A 30 2.78 14.66 18.05
CA LEU A 30 3.50 15.90 18.32
C LEU A 30 3.60 16.81 17.09
N ARG A 31 3.75 16.22 15.90
CA ARG A 31 3.96 16.96 14.64
C ARG A 31 2.80 16.88 13.67
N LYS A 32 1.59 16.53 14.14
CA LYS A 32 0.40 16.35 13.28
C LYS A 32 0.12 17.50 12.32
N HIS A 33 0.38 18.74 12.75
CA HIS A 33 0.14 19.96 11.96
C HIS A 33 1.11 20.12 10.77
N GLU A 34 2.18 19.34 10.71
CA GLU A 34 3.20 19.39 9.67
C GLU A 34 3.11 18.18 8.72
N ILE A 35 2.27 17.19 9.03
CA ILE A 35 2.23 15.90 8.32
C ILE A 35 1.09 15.92 7.30
N ALA A 36 1.43 15.81 6.03
CA ALA A 36 0.44 15.75 4.95
C ALA A 36 -0.20 14.36 4.77
N ALA A 37 0.55 13.29 5.04
CA ALA A 37 0.09 11.91 4.96
C ALA A 37 1.11 10.98 5.64
N LEU A 38 0.64 9.81 6.07
CA LEU A 38 1.49 8.70 6.49
C LEU A 38 1.44 7.59 5.44
N ILE A 39 2.61 7.22 4.89
CA ILE A 39 2.71 6.12 3.93
C ILE A 39 3.25 4.89 4.64
N VAL A 40 2.51 3.79 4.59
CA VAL A 40 2.90 2.49 5.16
C VAL A 40 2.92 1.45 4.05
N ASN A 41 3.97 0.65 4.00
CA ASN A 41 3.95 -0.58 3.21
C ASN A 41 3.55 -1.72 4.15
N PRO A 42 2.30 -2.21 4.11
CA PRO A 42 1.84 -3.25 5.03
C PRO A 42 2.55 -4.60 4.82
N ILE A 43 3.28 -4.80 3.72
CA ILE A 43 4.09 -6.00 3.52
C ILE A 43 5.39 -5.99 4.35
N SER A 44 5.77 -4.87 4.98
CA SER A 44 6.96 -4.84 5.85
C SER A 44 6.79 -5.73 7.10
N GLY A 45 5.55 -5.98 7.52
CA GLY A 45 5.19 -6.88 8.62
C GLY A 45 5.63 -8.33 8.42
N PHE A 46 6.01 -8.71 7.19
CA PHE A 46 6.54 -10.02 6.86
C PHE A 46 8.04 -10.17 7.17
N GLY A 47 8.79 -9.11 7.50
CA GLY A 47 10.21 -9.23 7.86
C GLY A 47 11.14 -9.26 6.65
N TRP A 48 10.90 -8.36 5.70
CA TRP A 48 11.53 -8.22 4.37
C TRP A 48 13.07 -8.23 4.31
N LYS A 49 13.81 -8.11 5.42
CA LYS A 49 15.26 -7.82 5.40
C LYS A 49 16.12 -8.80 4.59
N ASN A 50 15.62 -9.98 4.20
CA ASN A 50 16.34 -10.98 3.36
C ASN A 50 15.46 -11.72 2.32
N ALA A 51 14.34 -11.16 1.84
CA ALA A 51 13.42 -11.88 0.96
C ALA A 51 13.69 -11.60 -0.55
N THR A 52 14.09 -12.64 -1.28
CA THR A 52 13.98 -12.68 -2.75
C THR A 52 12.52 -12.77 -3.18
N THR A 53 12.19 -12.37 -4.41
CA THR A 53 10.82 -12.42 -4.98
C THR A 53 10.16 -13.79 -4.80
N SER A 54 10.93 -14.87 -4.88
CA SER A 54 10.47 -16.25 -4.64
C SER A 54 10.19 -16.55 -3.16
N LYS A 55 10.93 -15.98 -2.21
CA LYS A 55 10.68 -16.14 -0.76
C LYS A 55 9.43 -15.39 -0.30
N LEU A 56 9.02 -14.34 -1.01
CA LEU A 56 7.84 -13.53 -0.64
C LEU A 56 6.50 -14.20 -0.88
N ALA A 57 6.36 -14.95 -1.98
CA ALA A 57 5.19 -15.79 -2.20
C ALA A 57 5.04 -16.84 -1.08
N THR A 58 6.16 -17.35 -0.57
CA THR A 58 6.20 -18.29 0.57
C THR A 58 6.11 -17.60 1.93
N LEU A 59 6.52 -16.34 2.07
CA LEU A 59 6.50 -15.59 3.34
C LEU A 59 5.09 -15.23 3.80
N THR A 60 4.17 -15.02 2.86
CA THR A 60 2.74 -14.88 3.16
C THR A 60 2.21 -16.09 3.95
N VAL A 61 2.81 -17.26 3.74
CA VAL A 61 2.41 -18.52 4.38
C VAL A 61 3.35 -18.93 5.53
N THR A 62 4.62 -18.53 5.51
CA THR A 62 5.63 -18.90 6.54
C THR A 62 5.86 -17.84 7.62
N ALA A 63 5.30 -16.63 7.49
CA ALA A 63 5.27 -15.69 8.60
C ALA A 63 4.41 -16.27 9.73
N GLY A 64 5.07 -16.71 10.81
CA GLY A 64 4.40 -17.31 11.95
C GLY A 64 3.26 -16.40 12.46
N ALA A 65 2.14 -17.01 12.87
CA ALA A 65 0.91 -16.30 13.26
C ALA A 65 1.15 -15.17 14.28
N GLY A 66 2.14 -15.31 15.17
CA GLY A 66 2.54 -14.28 16.12
C GLY A 66 3.13 -13.00 15.50
N SER A 67 3.80 -13.09 14.35
CA SER A 67 4.32 -11.91 13.63
C SER A 67 3.19 -11.13 12.95
N ILE A 68 2.21 -11.85 12.39
CA ILE A 68 1.05 -11.25 11.71
C ILE A 68 0.16 -10.52 12.73
N GLU A 69 -0.14 -11.14 13.87
CA GLU A 69 -1.00 -10.51 14.90
C GLU A 69 -0.33 -9.29 15.54
N LYS A 70 0.97 -9.36 15.81
CA LYS A 70 1.72 -8.21 16.34
C LYS A 70 1.68 -7.03 15.36
N PHE A 71 1.91 -7.29 14.07
CA PHE A 71 1.86 -6.23 13.07
C PHE A 71 0.44 -5.71 12.83
N ARG A 72 -0.58 -6.59 12.88
CA ARG A 72 -1.99 -6.20 12.87
C ARG A 72 -2.31 -5.23 13.99
N SER A 73 -1.90 -5.53 15.23
CA SER A 73 -2.09 -4.65 16.39
C SER A 73 -1.39 -3.30 16.19
N TRP A 74 -0.17 -3.31 15.64
CA TRP A 74 0.54 -2.09 15.27
C TRP A 74 -0.22 -1.25 14.23
N LEU A 75 -0.70 -1.85 13.14
CA LEU A 75 -1.46 -1.14 12.11
C LEU A 75 -2.77 -0.56 12.65
N LYS A 76 -3.44 -1.24 13.57
CA LYS A 76 -4.63 -0.70 14.26
C LYS A 76 -4.29 0.56 15.07
N GLN A 77 -3.18 0.57 15.79
CA GLN A 77 -2.71 1.75 16.52
C GLN A 77 -2.35 2.89 15.57
N VAL A 78 -1.67 2.59 14.46
CA VAL A 78 -1.35 3.58 13.42
C VAL A 78 -2.63 4.21 12.85
N ARG A 79 -3.62 3.39 12.49
CA ARG A 79 -4.93 3.87 12.00
C ARG A 79 -5.59 4.80 13.01
N GLN A 80 -5.65 4.37 14.27
CA GLN A 80 -6.22 5.18 15.34
C GLN A 80 -5.52 6.54 15.47
N VAL A 81 -4.19 6.57 15.46
CA VAL A 81 -3.41 7.82 15.54
C VAL A 81 -3.66 8.71 14.32
N CYS A 82 -3.77 8.12 13.13
CA CYS A 82 -4.10 8.86 11.92
C CYS A 82 -5.49 9.52 12.02
N ASP A 83 -6.48 8.81 12.55
CA ASP A 83 -7.82 9.35 12.80
C ASP A 83 -7.81 10.46 13.86
N GLU A 84 -7.09 10.27 14.97
CA GLU A 84 -6.91 11.27 16.04
C GLU A 84 -6.25 12.57 15.54
N CYS A 85 -5.37 12.45 14.55
CA CYS A 85 -4.54 13.54 14.07
C CYS A 85 -5.02 14.16 12.75
N ASP A 86 -6.09 13.63 12.14
CA ASP A 86 -6.55 13.96 10.78
C ASP A 86 -5.42 13.82 9.73
N ILE A 87 -4.63 12.75 9.85
CA ILE A 87 -3.55 12.42 8.91
C ILE A 87 -4.05 11.35 7.94
N PRO A 88 -4.07 11.60 6.62
CA PRO A 88 -4.38 10.58 5.63
C PRO A 88 -3.40 9.40 5.71
N LEU A 89 -3.92 8.19 5.92
CA LEU A 89 -3.15 6.95 5.86
C LEU A 89 -3.14 6.42 4.43
N VAL A 90 -1.95 6.18 3.89
CA VAL A 90 -1.74 5.66 2.53
C VAL A 90 -1.06 4.31 2.63
N TYR A 91 -1.66 3.27 2.05
CA TYR A 91 -0.99 1.98 1.90
C TYR A 91 -0.32 1.84 0.53
N ASP A 92 0.96 1.48 0.55
CA ASP A 92 1.65 0.92 -0.61
C ASP A 92 1.26 -0.55 -0.76
N GLU A 93 0.20 -0.76 -1.52
CA GLU A 93 -0.41 -2.04 -1.84
C GLU A 93 0.02 -2.51 -3.25
N THR A 94 1.24 -2.15 -3.68
CA THR A 94 1.79 -2.63 -4.96
C THR A 94 1.91 -4.16 -5.02
N TRP A 95 1.77 -4.85 -3.89
CA TRP A 95 1.70 -6.31 -3.79
C TRP A 95 0.31 -6.89 -3.53
N ALA A 96 -0.76 -6.07 -3.47
CA ALA A 96 -2.10 -6.47 -3.02
C ALA A 96 -2.59 -7.82 -3.56
N PHE A 97 -2.61 -7.98 -4.89
CA PHE A 97 -3.21 -9.15 -5.54
C PHE A 97 -2.44 -10.46 -5.36
N HIS A 98 -1.26 -10.44 -4.71
CA HIS A 98 -0.59 -11.68 -4.28
C HIS A 98 -1.21 -12.26 -3.00
N LEU A 99 -1.84 -11.40 -2.19
CA LEU A 99 -2.47 -11.78 -0.93
C LEU A 99 -3.94 -12.20 -1.11
N GLY A 100 -4.48 -12.00 -2.31
CA GLY A 100 -5.88 -12.18 -2.65
C GLY A 100 -6.55 -10.86 -3.08
N PRO A 101 -7.85 -10.89 -3.42
CA PRO A 101 -8.57 -9.73 -3.95
C PRO A 101 -8.65 -8.54 -2.97
N GLY A 102 -8.62 -8.82 -1.66
CA GLY A 102 -8.71 -7.79 -0.61
C GLY A 102 -7.36 -7.24 -0.13
N GLY A 103 -6.24 -7.70 -0.70
CA GLY A 103 -4.90 -7.22 -0.37
C GLY A 103 -4.52 -7.35 1.11
N ALA A 104 -3.60 -6.48 1.54
CA ALA A 104 -3.15 -6.44 2.93
C ALA A 104 -4.25 -5.92 3.86
N GLN A 105 -5.14 -5.06 3.37
CA GLN A 105 -6.27 -4.56 4.16
C GLN A 105 -7.20 -5.67 4.63
N ALA A 106 -7.54 -6.64 3.76
CA ALA A 106 -8.36 -7.79 4.17
C ALA A 106 -7.61 -8.72 5.14
N MET A 107 -6.30 -8.89 4.96
CA MET A 107 -5.48 -9.72 5.84
C MET A 107 -5.34 -9.15 7.25
N TYR A 108 -5.06 -7.85 7.36
CA TYR A 108 -4.86 -7.19 8.66
C TYR A 108 -6.17 -6.64 9.24
N GLY A 109 -7.22 -6.50 8.44
CA GLY A 109 -8.50 -5.91 8.89
C GLY A 109 -8.38 -4.42 9.22
N VAL A 110 -7.48 -3.69 8.53
CA VAL A 110 -7.25 -2.25 8.72
C VAL A 110 -7.34 -1.57 7.36
N GLN A 111 -8.20 -0.56 7.23
CA GLN A 111 -8.41 0.20 6.00
C GLN A 111 -7.57 1.49 5.99
N ALA A 112 -6.92 1.77 4.87
CA ALA A 112 -6.24 3.03 4.62
C ALA A 112 -7.18 4.02 3.91
N ASP A 113 -6.86 5.31 3.99
CA ASP A 113 -7.61 6.35 3.26
C ASP A 113 -7.28 6.33 1.77
N MET A 114 -6.05 5.99 1.41
CA MET A 114 -5.59 5.88 0.03
C MET A 114 -4.75 4.63 -0.19
N LEU A 115 -4.74 4.15 -1.42
CA LEU A 115 -3.95 2.99 -1.84
C LEU A 115 -3.09 3.35 -3.04
N VAL A 116 -1.88 2.80 -3.06
CA VAL A 116 -1.02 2.79 -4.24
C VAL A 116 -0.92 1.35 -4.72
N LEU A 117 -1.35 1.09 -5.95
CA LEU A 117 -1.31 -0.22 -6.59
C LEU A 117 -0.34 -0.21 -7.78
N GLY A 118 0.12 -1.39 -8.17
CA GLY A 118 1.00 -1.60 -9.32
C GLY A 118 1.31 -3.07 -9.52
N LYS A 119 2.50 -3.37 -10.05
CA LYS A 119 3.00 -4.74 -10.27
C LYS A 119 1.95 -5.63 -10.95
N SER A 120 1.41 -6.62 -10.22
CA SER A 120 0.45 -7.61 -10.72
C SER A 120 -0.81 -7.00 -11.29
N LEU A 121 -1.20 -5.80 -10.84
CA LEU A 121 -2.32 -5.06 -11.43
C LEU A 121 -2.19 -4.94 -12.96
N GLY A 122 -0.97 -4.75 -13.46
CA GLY A 122 -0.72 -4.50 -14.88
C GLY A 122 -0.70 -5.74 -15.77
N GLY A 123 -0.80 -6.95 -15.18
CA GLY A 123 -0.75 -8.20 -15.94
C GLY A 123 0.51 -8.32 -16.80
N GLY A 124 1.66 -7.89 -16.28
CA GLY A 124 2.94 -7.86 -17.02
C GLY A 124 3.27 -6.53 -17.70
N HIS A 125 2.34 -5.57 -17.74
CA HIS A 125 2.62 -4.22 -18.23
C HIS A 125 3.01 -3.24 -17.13
N ALA A 126 3.80 -2.23 -17.49
CA ALA A 126 4.09 -1.11 -16.61
C ALA A 126 2.79 -0.35 -16.28
N CYS A 127 2.42 -0.37 -15.00
CA CYS A 127 1.24 0.33 -14.51
C CYS A 127 1.44 0.82 -13.06
N GLY A 128 0.63 1.79 -12.68
CA GLY A 128 0.45 2.21 -11.30
C GLY A 128 -0.90 2.91 -11.17
N ALA A 129 -1.56 2.72 -10.03
CA ALA A 129 -2.81 3.37 -9.72
C ALA A 129 -2.77 3.94 -8.30
N VAL A 130 -3.34 5.13 -8.12
CA VAL A 130 -3.59 5.71 -6.81
C VAL A 130 -5.10 5.77 -6.63
N LEU A 131 -5.59 5.19 -5.54
CA LEU A 131 -7.01 5.08 -5.21
C LEU A 131 -7.26 5.81 -3.90
N GLY A 132 -8.43 6.39 -3.75
CA GLY A 132 -8.84 7.11 -2.55
C GLY A 132 -10.16 7.84 -2.75
N PRO A 133 -10.72 8.42 -1.68
CA PRO A 133 -11.97 9.17 -1.74
C PRO A 133 -11.80 10.44 -2.60
N ARG A 134 -12.90 10.91 -3.19
CA ARG A 134 -12.92 12.10 -4.05
C ARG A 134 -12.23 13.30 -3.40
N LYS A 135 -12.47 13.53 -2.10
CA LYS A 135 -11.88 14.65 -1.33
C LYS A 135 -10.35 14.67 -1.33
N LEU A 136 -9.69 13.51 -1.43
CA LEU A 136 -8.22 13.38 -1.47
C LEU A 136 -7.68 13.30 -2.90
N MET A 137 -8.52 12.93 -3.87
CA MET A 137 -8.14 12.79 -5.28
C MET A 137 -8.41 14.06 -6.10
N GLU A 138 -9.14 15.02 -5.54
CA GLU A 138 -9.45 16.30 -6.18
C GLU A 138 -8.17 17.12 -6.39
N ARG A 139 -7.91 17.48 -7.65
CA ARG A 139 -6.63 18.10 -8.06
C ARG A 139 -6.64 19.62 -8.05
N ARG A 140 -7.80 20.23 -7.79
CA ARG A 140 -7.98 21.68 -7.80
C ARG A 140 -8.67 22.07 -6.51
N ASP A 141 -8.14 23.08 -5.84
CA ASP A 141 -8.81 23.73 -4.72
C ASP A 141 -9.87 24.72 -5.28
N PRO A 142 -11.18 24.50 -5.05
CA PRO A 142 -12.22 25.42 -5.52
C PRO A 142 -12.10 26.81 -4.90
N ALA A 143 -11.63 26.91 -3.65
CA ALA A 143 -11.46 28.15 -2.93
C ALA A 143 -10.15 28.87 -3.30
N ARG A 144 -9.16 28.13 -3.83
CA ARG A 144 -7.86 28.66 -4.25
C ARG A 144 -7.53 28.20 -5.68
N PRO A 145 -8.06 28.88 -6.72
CA PRO A 145 -7.95 28.42 -8.11
C PRO A 145 -6.53 28.14 -8.62
N MET A 146 -5.51 28.80 -8.05
CA MET A 146 -4.10 28.59 -8.39
C MET A 146 -3.46 27.38 -7.71
N ARG A 147 -4.12 26.77 -6.72
CA ARG A 147 -3.63 25.58 -6.02
C ARG A 147 -4.11 24.32 -6.75
N VAL A 148 -3.31 23.93 -7.74
CA VAL A 148 -3.59 22.79 -8.62
C VAL A 148 -2.44 21.79 -8.58
N ASN A 149 -2.78 20.50 -8.44
CA ASN A 149 -1.83 19.39 -8.50
C ASN A 149 -1.71 18.86 -9.93
N PHE A 150 -0.56 19.04 -10.55
CA PHE A 150 -0.29 18.57 -11.92
C PHE A 150 0.20 17.12 -11.92
N VAL A 151 -0.52 16.26 -12.64
CA VAL A 151 -0.18 14.84 -12.80
C VAL A 151 -0.26 14.51 -14.29
N VAL A 152 0.84 14.73 -15.00
CA VAL A 152 0.96 14.51 -16.46
C VAL A 152 1.75 13.22 -16.73
N GLY A 153 1.43 12.51 -17.82
CA GLY A 153 2.22 11.35 -18.23
C GLY A 153 1.72 10.75 -19.54
N THR A 154 2.65 10.54 -20.48
CA THR A 154 2.37 10.13 -21.86
C THR A 154 1.60 8.82 -21.97
N PHE A 155 1.93 7.84 -21.13
CA PHE A 155 1.33 6.50 -21.18
C PHE A 155 0.20 6.30 -20.15
N LYS A 156 -0.23 7.36 -19.45
CA LYS A 156 -1.33 7.25 -18.50
C LYS A 156 -2.62 6.91 -19.24
N GLY A 157 -3.33 5.87 -18.77
CA GLY A 157 -4.56 5.42 -19.41
C GLY A 157 -4.36 4.73 -20.77
N ASN A 158 -3.16 4.20 -21.06
CA ASN A 158 -2.92 3.44 -22.28
C ASN A 158 -3.96 2.29 -22.42
N PRO A 159 -4.71 2.20 -23.54
CA PRO A 159 -5.80 1.23 -23.69
C PRO A 159 -5.38 -0.23 -23.53
N VAL A 160 -4.18 -0.61 -23.98
CA VAL A 160 -3.65 -1.97 -23.83
C VAL A 160 -3.41 -2.29 -22.36
N VAL A 161 -2.81 -1.35 -21.63
CA VAL A 161 -2.59 -1.49 -20.19
C VAL A 161 -3.92 -1.54 -19.44
N MET A 162 -4.89 -0.70 -19.79
CA MET A 162 -6.23 -0.72 -19.19
C MET A 162 -6.96 -2.04 -19.46
N GLY A 163 -6.85 -2.59 -20.67
CA GLY A 163 -7.40 -3.90 -21.01
C GLY A 163 -6.80 -5.04 -20.19
N SER A 164 -5.48 -5.06 -20.05
CA SER A 164 -4.78 -6.04 -19.19
C SER A 164 -5.19 -5.90 -17.73
N MET A 165 -5.22 -4.67 -17.20
CA MET A 165 -5.67 -4.41 -15.83
C MET A 165 -7.10 -4.91 -15.59
N ASN A 166 -8.01 -4.67 -16.53
CA ASN A 166 -9.38 -5.16 -16.45
C ASN A 166 -9.45 -6.69 -16.44
N ALA A 167 -8.64 -7.38 -17.26
CA ALA A 167 -8.58 -8.83 -17.28
C ALA A 167 -8.06 -9.40 -15.94
N VAL A 168 -6.99 -8.81 -15.38
CA VAL A 168 -6.47 -9.17 -14.05
C VAL A 168 -7.53 -8.99 -12.98
N LEU A 169 -8.21 -7.84 -12.95
CA LEU A 169 -9.23 -7.55 -11.95
C LEU A 169 -10.42 -8.51 -12.05
N LYS A 170 -10.90 -8.80 -13.27
CA LYS A 170 -11.97 -9.79 -13.46
C LYS A 170 -11.57 -11.16 -12.95
N TRP A 171 -10.35 -11.61 -13.26
CA TRP A 171 -9.85 -12.91 -12.81
C TRP A 171 -9.67 -12.95 -11.29
N VAL A 172 -9.00 -11.98 -10.66
CA VAL A 172 -8.72 -12.02 -9.22
C VAL A 172 -9.99 -11.97 -8.37
N THR A 173 -11.07 -11.40 -8.90
CA THR A 173 -12.39 -11.38 -8.25
C THR A 173 -13.27 -12.59 -8.61
N SER A 174 -12.78 -13.51 -9.44
CA SER A 174 -13.56 -14.66 -9.89
C SER A 174 -13.57 -15.79 -8.84
N PRO A 175 -14.59 -16.67 -8.85
CA PRO A 175 -14.63 -17.85 -7.98
C PRO A 175 -13.45 -18.80 -8.21
N GLU A 176 -12.92 -18.87 -9.43
CA GLU A 176 -11.77 -19.70 -9.79
C GLU A 176 -10.50 -19.20 -9.09
N ALA A 177 -10.24 -17.90 -9.08
CA ALA A 177 -9.10 -17.34 -8.36
C ALA A 177 -9.22 -17.56 -6.85
N ALA A 178 -10.43 -17.43 -6.28
CA ALA A 178 -10.66 -17.71 -4.86
C ALA A 178 -10.26 -19.15 -4.49
N LYS A 179 -10.68 -20.14 -5.30
CA LYS A 179 -10.29 -21.55 -5.12
C LYS A 179 -8.77 -21.74 -5.22
N GLU A 180 -8.12 -21.06 -6.16
CA GLU A 180 -6.67 -21.15 -6.33
C GLU A 180 -5.92 -20.59 -5.11
N PHE A 181 -6.33 -19.42 -4.60
CA PHE A 181 -5.75 -18.82 -3.39
C PHE A 181 -5.91 -19.72 -2.16
N ASP A 182 -7.08 -20.34 -1.99
CA ASP A 182 -7.33 -21.25 -0.87
C ASP A 182 -6.53 -22.55 -1.03
N GLY A 183 -6.52 -23.16 -2.21
CA GLY A 183 -5.71 -24.34 -2.49
C GLY A 183 -4.19 -24.09 -2.38
N LEU A 184 -3.71 -22.87 -2.59
CA LEU A 184 -2.32 -22.48 -2.33
C LEU A 184 -1.97 -22.53 -0.84
N LYS A 185 -2.87 -22.07 0.04
CA LYS A 185 -2.67 -22.13 1.49
C LYS A 185 -2.51 -23.57 1.95
N ASP A 186 -3.36 -24.47 1.45
CA ASP A 186 -3.33 -25.89 1.82
C ASP A 186 -2.08 -26.62 1.35
N ARG A 187 -1.56 -26.26 0.16
CA ARG A 187 -0.35 -26.86 -0.42
C ARG A 187 0.92 -26.48 0.33
N VAL A 188 1.00 -25.25 0.82
CA VAL A 188 2.19 -24.72 1.50
C VAL A 188 2.16 -24.97 3.02
N ALA A 189 1.00 -25.33 3.57
CA ALA A 189 0.86 -25.77 4.96
C ALA A 189 1.32 -27.23 5.22
N LYS A 190 1.59 -28.00 4.16
CA LYS A 190 2.17 -29.36 4.22
C LYS A 190 3.68 -29.32 4.12
#